data_AF-A0A8T3L0W1-F1
#
_entry.id   AF-A0A8T3L0W1-F1
#
_cell.length_a   1.000
_cell.length_b   1.000
_cell.length_c   1.000
_cell.angle_alpha   90.00
_cell.angle_beta   90.00
_cell.angle_gamma   90.00
#
_symmetry.space_group_name_H-M   'P 1'
#
loop_
_entity.id
_entity.type
_entity.pdbx_description
1 polymer ?
#
loop_
_entity_poly.entity_id
_entity_poly.type
_entity_poly.pdbx_seq_one_letter_code
_entity_poly.pdbx_strand_id
1 'polypeptide(L)'
;MDVPFCILSITTRLQFSTFSEELLGPYPYIRSVLSLRRVSASERPLLEQMKQDSGYFQFQISELAEQGKLRPAGDRPEYLIIDQIEPLTPKISQLLGYDAQSNPEFSAAIDAAVRTEQVVASMPTLLLRGSTGLLVFKARYQGRYPPNTEGERQTMLDGAIAVALDTDAILKGIIPIPARADIFLRYPGSGSIDQVSRHSMNVEKKDTASVPAYLPVFSYRRVLNIYGQSAVLEILQQAGMENITAGWLAADGHVEPSRSDAGNDMGLAKPAHSAGSGAGA
;
A
#
# COMPACT_ATOMS: atom_id res chain seq x y z
N MET A 1 -48.99 0.71 12.32
CA MET A 1 -48.54 1.10 10.98
C MET A 1 -47.04 0.93 10.98
N ASP A 2 -46.59 -0.27 10.64
CA ASP A 2 -45.19 -0.65 10.69
C ASP A 2 -44.51 -0.26 9.38
N VAL A 3 -43.52 0.62 9.49
CA VAL A 3 -42.55 0.90 8.43
C VAL A 3 -41.50 -0.22 8.49
N PRO A 4 -41.35 -1.07 7.46
CA PRO A 4 -40.33 -2.09 7.50
C PRO A 4 -38.98 -1.42 7.23
N PHE A 5 -38.13 -1.45 8.26
CA PHE A 5 -36.72 -1.12 8.22
C PHE A 5 -36.03 -2.08 7.22
N CYS A 6 -35.86 -1.65 5.97
CA CYS A 6 -34.99 -2.33 5.02
C CYS A 6 -33.54 -2.05 5.41
N ILE A 7 -32.96 -2.92 6.23
CA ILE A 7 -31.51 -3.04 6.42
C ILE A 7 -30.96 -3.76 5.18
N LEU A 8 -30.88 -3.05 4.07
CA LEU A 8 -29.87 -3.31 3.05
C LEU A 8 -28.80 -2.25 3.33
N SER A 9 -27.57 -2.68 3.60
CA SER A 9 -26.43 -1.81 3.89
C SER A 9 -26.04 -0.97 2.67
N ILE A 10 -26.87 0.00 2.32
CA ILE A 10 -26.52 1.16 1.52
C ILE A 10 -25.84 2.09 2.51
N THR A 11 -24.51 2.16 2.49
CA THR A 11 -23.83 3.27 3.16
C THR A 11 -24.31 4.54 2.49
N THR A 12 -25.19 5.28 3.17
CA THR A 12 -25.65 6.57 2.67
C THR A 12 -24.43 7.49 2.53
N ARG A 13 -24.47 8.43 1.58
CA ARG A 13 -23.38 9.39 1.38
C ARG A 13 -22.95 10.07 2.68
N LEU A 14 -23.91 10.38 3.55
CA LEU A 14 -23.65 10.96 4.86
C LEU A 14 -22.87 10.01 5.78
N GLN A 15 -23.29 8.75 5.90
CA GLN A 15 -22.57 7.74 6.69
C GLN A 15 -21.14 7.53 6.19
N PHE A 16 -20.94 7.51 4.86
CA PHE A 16 -19.62 7.38 4.28
C PHE A 16 -18.73 8.58 4.61
N SER A 17 -19.28 9.81 4.52
CA SER A 17 -18.57 11.05 4.87
C SER A 17 -18.13 11.04 6.33
N THR A 18 -19.06 10.79 7.26
CA THR A 18 -18.75 10.78 8.70
C THR A 18 -17.67 9.76 9.05
N PHE A 19 -17.79 8.53 8.53
CA PHE A 19 -16.77 7.51 8.77
C PHE A 19 -15.41 7.86 8.14
N SER A 20 -15.42 8.45 6.95
CA SER A 20 -14.18 8.86 6.27
C SER A 20 -13.47 9.97 7.04
N GLU A 21 -14.21 10.93 7.61
CA GLU A 21 -13.65 12.00 8.43
C GLU A 21 -12.97 11.46 9.70
N GLU A 22 -13.58 10.47 10.36
CA GLU A 22 -12.99 9.80 11.53
C GLU A 22 -11.69 9.07 11.19
N LEU A 23 -11.52 8.58 9.95
CA LEU A 23 -10.27 7.96 9.49
C LEU A 23 -9.22 8.99 9.05
N LEU A 24 -9.62 10.07 8.38
CA LEU A 24 -8.70 11.02 7.76
C LEU A 24 -7.98 11.91 8.79
N GLY A 25 -8.60 12.20 9.93
CA GLY A 25 -8.00 13.05 10.98
C GLY A 25 -6.81 12.40 11.71
N PRO A 26 -6.97 11.21 12.32
CA PRO A 26 -5.91 10.57 13.11
C PRO A 26 -4.74 10.02 12.28
N TYR A 27 -4.95 9.77 10.99
CA TYR A 27 -3.99 9.09 10.12
C TYR A 27 -3.55 9.99 8.96
N PRO A 28 -2.55 10.88 9.15
CA PRO A 28 -2.16 11.89 8.16
C PRO A 28 -1.58 11.29 6.87
N TYR A 29 -1.27 9.99 6.87
CA TYR A 29 -0.84 9.24 5.69
C TYR A 29 -2.01 8.72 4.84
N ILE A 30 -3.23 8.69 5.37
CA ILE A 30 -4.44 8.41 4.60
C ILE A 30 -4.87 9.71 3.92
N ARG A 31 -4.85 9.71 2.58
CA ARG A 31 -5.24 10.89 1.81
C ARG A 31 -6.70 10.91 1.43
N SER A 32 -7.25 9.74 1.14
CA SER A 32 -8.63 9.61 0.69
C SER A 32 -9.17 8.23 1.00
N VAL A 33 -10.49 8.18 1.23
CA VAL A 33 -11.26 6.94 1.31
C VAL A 33 -12.19 6.92 0.10
N LEU A 34 -12.28 5.77 -0.57
CA LEU A 34 -13.06 5.59 -1.78
C LEU A 34 -14.04 4.43 -1.59
N SER A 35 -15.26 4.62 -2.06
CA SER A 35 -16.26 3.56 -2.19
C SER A 35 -16.44 3.25 -3.66
N LEU A 36 -16.13 2.01 -4.04
CA LEU A 36 -16.30 1.51 -5.39
C LEU A 36 -17.60 0.71 -5.48
N ARG A 37 -18.31 0.89 -6.58
CA ARG A 37 -19.58 0.22 -6.88
C ARG A 37 -19.45 -0.55 -8.18
N ARG A 38 -19.89 -1.81 -8.19
CA ARG A 38 -20.05 -2.58 -9.41
C ARG A 38 -21.30 -2.11 -10.16
N VAL A 39 -21.17 -1.91 -11.46
CA VAL A 39 -22.24 -1.42 -12.34
C VAL A 39 -22.24 -2.26 -13.60
N SER A 40 -23.38 -2.86 -13.95
CA SER A 40 -23.52 -3.59 -15.22
C SER A 40 -23.68 -2.63 -16.41
N ALA A 41 -23.39 -3.13 -17.61
CA ALA A 41 -23.63 -2.40 -18.85
C ALA A 41 -25.07 -1.87 -18.98
N SER A 42 -26.06 -2.67 -18.54
CA SER A 42 -27.47 -2.28 -18.55
C SER A 42 -27.82 -1.17 -17.57
N GLU A 43 -27.10 -1.06 -16.45
CA GLU A 43 -27.35 -0.03 -15.43
C GLU A 43 -26.67 1.31 -15.76
N ARG A 44 -25.60 1.29 -16.57
CA ARG A 44 -24.78 2.46 -16.88
C ARG A 44 -25.61 3.68 -17.32
N PRO A 45 -26.53 3.61 -18.31
CA PRO A 45 -27.26 4.79 -18.78
C PRO A 45 -28.14 5.41 -17.68
N LEU A 46 -28.83 4.56 -16.90
CA LEU A 46 -29.69 5.02 -15.82
C LEU A 46 -28.87 5.67 -14.70
N LEU A 47 -27.74 5.07 -14.34
CA LEU A 47 -26.85 5.62 -13.31
C LEU A 47 -26.28 6.98 -13.73
N GLU A 48 -25.78 7.09 -14.97
CA GLU A 48 -25.22 8.33 -15.49
C GLU A 48 -26.27 9.45 -15.47
N GLN A 49 -27.49 9.17 -15.95
CA GLN A 49 -28.60 10.11 -15.90
C GLN A 49 -28.96 10.52 -14.46
N MET A 50 -29.09 9.56 -13.54
CA MET A 50 -29.38 9.85 -12.12
C MET A 50 -28.32 10.73 -11.46
N LYS A 51 -27.04 10.54 -11.80
CA LYS A 51 -25.93 11.37 -11.28
C LYS A 51 -25.97 12.78 -11.88
N GLN A 52 -26.29 12.90 -13.16
CA GLN A 52 -26.46 14.19 -13.83
C GLN A 52 -27.63 14.97 -13.23
N ASP A 53 -28.78 14.33 -13.02
CA ASP A 53 -29.98 14.93 -12.41
C ASP A 53 -29.76 15.34 -10.94
N SER A 54 -28.81 14.70 -10.24
CA SER A 54 -28.43 15.04 -8.86
C SER A 54 -27.32 16.09 -8.75
N GLY A 55 -26.94 16.72 -9.87
CA GLY A 55 -26.04 17.88 -9.89
C GLY A 55 -24.62 17.59 -10.38
N TYR A 56 -24.31 16.36 -10.78
CA TYR A 56 -23.05 16.02 -11.45
C TYR A 56 -23.22 16.07 -12.97
N PHE A 57 -23.47 17.25 -13.53
CA PHE A 57 -23.90 17.44 -14.93
C PHE A 57 -22.98 16.84 -16.01
N GLN A 58 -21.70 16.61 -15.70
CA GLN A 58 -20.72 16.01 -16.61
C GLN A 58 -20.35 14.58 -16.22
N PHE A 59 -21.13 13.95 -15.32
CA PHE A 59 -20.87 12.60 -14.88
C PHE A 59 -21.06 11.61 -16.04
N GLN A 60 -20.05 10.78 -16.22
CA GLN A 60 -20.04 9.63 -17.11
C GLN A 60 -19.07 8.61 -16.54
N ILE A 61 -19.29 7.32 -16.80
CA ILE A 61 -18.29 6.31 -16.47
C ILE A 61 -17.05 6.57 -17.34
N SER A 62 -15.89 6.68 -16.70
CA SER A 62 -14.65 7.14 -17.34
C SER A 62 -13.48 6.19 -17.11
N GLU A 63 -12.48 6.29 -17.97
CA GLU A 63 -11.22 5.56 -17.86
C GLU A 63 -10.05 6.44 -18.31
N LEU A 64 -8.81 6.01 -18.04
CA LEU A 64 -7.62 6.73 -18.49
C LEU A 64 -7.36 6.44 -19.98
N ALA A 65 -7.10 7.51 -20.74
CA ALA A 65 -6.50 7.44 -22.07
C ALA A 65 -4.98 7.21 -21.96
N GLU A 66 -4.33 6.86 -23.08
CA GLU A 66 -2.87 6.67 -23.15
C GLU A 66 -2.08 7.92 -22.71
N GLN A 67 -2.66 9.11 -22.81
CA GLN A 67 -2.04 10.37 -22.40
C GLN A 67 -2.37 10.77 -20.94
N GLY A 68 -2.93 9.85 -20.14
CA GLY A 68 -3.26 10.10 -18.72
C GLY A 68 -4.47 11.02 -18.50
N LYS A 69 -5.24 11.31 -19.55
CA LYS A 69 -6.48 12.09 -19.46
C LYS A 69 -7.68 11.16 -19.28
N LEU A 70 -8.67 11.58 -18.50
CA LEU A 70 -9.94 10.89 -18.41
C LEU A 70 -10.70 10.99 -19.73
N ARG A 71 -11.25 9.87 -20.19
CA ARG A 71 -12.14 9.75 -21.34
C ARG A 71 -13.34 8.87 -20.98
N PRO A 72 -14.43 8.88 -21.75
CA PRO A 72 -15.51 7.92 -21.56
C PRO A 72 -14.98 6.49 -21.58
N ALA A 73 -15.47 5.66 -20.67
CA ALA A 73 -15.14 4.24 -20.63
C ALA A 73 -15.71 3.54 -21.87
N GLY A 74 -14.89 2.68 -22.50
CA GLY A 74 -15.34 1.80 -23.57
C GLY A 74 -16.40 0.81 -23.09
N ASP A 75 -17.03 0.12 -24.03
CA ASP A 75 -18.10 -0.83 -23.70
C ASP A 75 -17.54 -2.09 -23.02
N ARG A 76 -17.96 -2.33 -21.79
CA ARG A 76 -17.67 -3.53 -21.00
C ARG A 76 -18.97 -4.12 -20.44
N PRO A 77 -19.02 -5.44 -20.18
CA PRO A 77 -20.18 -6.05 -19.53
C PRO A 77 -20.42 -5.47 -18.14
N GLU A 78 -19.36 -5.09 -17.43
CA GLU A 78 -19.39 -4.55 -16.08
C GLU A 78 -18.27 -3.53 -15.88
N TYR A 79 -18.48 -2.63 -14.92
CA TYR A 79 -17.57 -1.58 -14.49
C TYR A 79 -17.44 -1.61 -12.97
N LEU A 80 -16.28 -1.22 -12.44
CA LEU A 80 -16.11 -1.02 -11.01
C LEU A 80 -15.74 0.44 -10.75
N ILE A 81 -16.78 1.27 -10.61
CA ILE A 81 -16.60 2.72 -10.60
C ILE A 81 -16.33 3.25 -9.20
N ILE A 82 -15.61 4.36 -9.10
CA ILE A 82 -15.56 5.17 -7.88
C ILE A 82 -16.91 5.90 -7.74
N ASP A 83 -17.76 5.46 -6.82
CA ASP A 83 -19.09 6.03 -6.57
C ASP A 83 -19.05 7.17 -5.53
N GLN A 84 -18.13 7.06 -4.56
CA GLN A 84 -17.90 8.07 -3.52
C GLN A 84 -16.40 8.20 -3.25
N ILE A 85 -15.96 9.42 -2.96
CA ILE A 85 -14.58 9.74 -2.60
C ILE A 85 -14.58 10.83 -1.55
N GLU A 86 -13.84 10.62 -0.47
CA GLU A 86 -13.66 11.61 0.59
C GLU A 86 -12.17 11.86 0.86
N PRO A 87 -11.74 13.13 1.09
CA PRO A 87 -12.57 14.33 1.10
C PRO A 87 -12.93 14.78 -0.31
N LEU A 88 -14.21 15.04 -0.61
CA LEU A 88 -14.61 15.48 -1.95
C LEU A 88 -14.13 16.91 -2.27
N THR A 89 -12.96 17.03 -2.87
CA THR A 89 -12.38 18.30 -3.34
C THR A 89 -12.55 18.47 -4.86
N PRO A 90 -12.59 19.71 -5.39
CA PRO A 90 -12.70 19.94 -6.84
C PRO A 90 -11.62 19.24 -7.67
N LYS A 91 -10.43 19.02 -7.11
CA LYS A 91 -9.32 18.36 -7.81
C LYS A 91 -9.55 16.86 -8.03
N ILE A 92 -10.28 16.21 -7.10
CA ILE A 92 -10.48 14.75 -7.12
C ILE A 92 -11.90 14.35 -7.50
N SER A 93 -12.85 15.29 -7.53
CA SER A 93 -14.24 15.04 -7.93
C SER A 93 -14.37 14.49 -9.36
N GLN A 94 -13.41 14.82 -10.23
CA GLN A 94 -13.32 14.26 -11.59
C GLN A 94 -13.13 12.74 -11.64
N LEU A 95 -12.69 12.10 -10.53
CA LEU A 95 -12.60 10.64 -10.46
C LEU A 95 -13.93 9.97 -10.10
N LEU A 96 -14.97 10.71 -9.75
CA LEU A 96 -16.29 10.11 -9.63
C LEU A 96 -16.69 9.52 -10.97
N GLY A 97 -17.08 8.24 -10.97
CA GLY A 97 -17.39 7.48 -12.18
C GLY A 97 -16.17 6.85 -12.85
N TYR A 98 -14.95 7.06 -12.35
CA TYR A 98 -13.76 6.38 -12.87
C TYR A 98 -13.84 4.87 -12.64
N ASP A 99 -13.76 4.10 -13.72
CA ASP A 99 -13.72 2.63 -13.71
C ASP A 99 -12.35 2.15 -13.25
N ALA A 100 -12.24 1.74 -11.98
CA ALA A 100 -10.99 1.32 -11.38
C ALA A 100 -10.42 0.06 -12.04
N GLN A 101 -11.26 -0.81 -12.61
CA GLN A 101 -10.78 -2.01 -13.32
C GLN A 101 -10.15 -1.68 -14.69
N SER A 102 -10.35 -0.47 -15.21
CA SER A 102 -9.63 -0.02 -16.43
C SER A 102 -8.13 0.23 -16.18
N ASN A 103 -7.72 0.42 -14.92
CA ASN A 103 -6.31 0.57 -14.56
C ASN A 103 -5.68 -0.79 -14.22
N PRO A 104 -4.59 -1.20 -14.89
CA PRO A 104 -3.96 -2.50 -14.66
C PRO A 104 -3.49 -2.73 -13.21
N GLU A 105 -2.93 -1.72 -12.57
CA GLU A 105 -2.42 -1.80 -11.20
C GLU A 105 -3.55 -1.97 -10.17
N PHE A 106 -4.69 -1.32 -10.40
CA PHE A 106 -5.89 -1.45 -9.58
C PHE A 106 -6.61 -2.76 -9.86
N SER A 107 -6.79 -3.14 -11.13
CA SER A 107 -7.43 -4.40 -11.51
C SER A 107 -6.73 -5.57 -10.84
N ALA A 108 -5.40 -5.66 -10.93
CA ALA A 108 -4.65 -6.75 -10.32
C ALA A 108 -4.84 -6.84 -8.80
N ALA A 109 -4.89 -5.70 -8.11
CA ALA A 109 -5.10 -5.65 -6.66
C ALA A 109 -6.54 -5.97 -6.26
N ILE A 110 -7.51 -5.47 -7.01
CA ILE A 110 -8.94 -5.75 -6.82
C ILE A 110 -9.19 -7.25 -7.02
N ASP A 111 -8.71 -7.83 -8.12
CA ASP A 111 -8.90 -9.25 -8.43
C ASP A 111 -8.26 -10.13 -7.35
N ALA A 112 -7.08 -9.75 -6.85
CA ALA A 112 -6.45 -10.43 -5.72
C ALA A 112 -7.25 -10.29 -4.42
N ALA A 113 -7.81 -9.10 -4.12
CA ALA A 113 -8.65 -8.88 -2.95
C ALA A 113 -9.96 -9.70 -3.03
N VAL A 114 -10.55 -9.82 -4.21
CA VAL A 114 -11.74 -10.66 -4.46
C VAL A 114 -11.40 -12.14 -4.30
N ARG A 115 -10.32 -12.61 -4.94
CA ARG A 115 -9.90 -14.01 -4.88
C ARG A 115 -9.56 -14.46 -3.46
N THR A 116 -8.77 -13.67 -2.74
CA THR A 116 -8.21 -14.06 -1.43
C THR A 116 -9.05 -13.62 -0.25
N GLU A 117 -10.04 -12.76 -0.46
CA GLU A 117 -10.78 -12.06 0.58
C GLU A 117 -9.91 -11.15 1.48
N GLN A 118 -8.61 -11.04 1.22
CA GLN A 118 -7.69 -10.23 2.02
C GLN A 118 -7.73 -8.76 1.60
N VAL A 119 -7.14 -7.92 2.45
CA VAL A 119 -6.83 -6.53 2.10
C VAL A 119 -5.58 -6.53 1.21
N VAL A 120 -5.66 -5.92 0.03
CA VAL A 120 -4.57 -5.96 -0.96
C VAL A 120 -4.24 -4.55 -1.46
N ALA A 121 -2.96 -4.18 -1.47
CA ALA A 121 -2.49 -2.94 -2.05
C ALA A 121 -2.24 -3.05 -3.56
N SER A 122 -2.41 -1.95 -4.30
CA SER A 122 -1.94 -1.80 -5.67
C SER A 122 -0.42 -1.63 -5.73
N MET A 123 0.13 -1.76 -6.93
CA MET A 123 1.44 -1.16 -7.20
C MET A 123 1.38 0.36 -7.02
N PRO A 124 2.53 1.02 -6.74
CA PRO A 124 2.55 2.47 -6.61
C PRO A 124 2.08 3.12 -7.91
N THR A 125 1.26 4.14 -7.74
CA THR A 125 0.70 4.92 -8.84
C THR A 125 0.72 6.39 -8.48
N LEU A 126 0.64 7.23 -9.51
CA LEU A 126 0.52 8.66 -9.31
C LEU A 126 -0.88 8.96 -8.75
N LEU A 127 -0.93 9.33 -7.47
CA LEU A 127 -2.16 9.83 -6.88
C LEU A 127 -2.44 11.24 -7.43
N LEU A 128 -3.71 11.60 -7.54
CA LEU A 128 -4.22 12.86 -8.11
C LEU A 128 -3.60 14.15 -7.54
N ARG A 129 -3.01 14.07 -6.34
CA ARG A 129 -2.30 15.19 -5.74
C ARG A 129 -0.87 15.38 -6.29
N GLY A 130 -0.43 14.56 -7.24
CA GLY A 130 0.89 14.60 -7.85
C GLY A 130 1.97 13.88 -7.06
N SER A 131 1.59 13.04 -6.08
CA SER A 131 2.51 12.24 -5.29
C SER A 131 2.29 10.76 -5.57
N THR A 132 3.34 9.98 -5.50
CA THR A 132 3.26 8.53 -5.62
C THR A 132 2.64 7.93 -4.36
N GLY A 133 1.72 7.00 -4.53
CA GLY A 133 1.08 6.32 -3.41
C GLY A 133 0.44 5.01 -3.80
N LEU A 134 -0.15 4.35 -2.81
CA LEU A 134 -0.78 3.04 -2.95
C LEU A 134 -2.27 3.19 -2.74
N LEU A 135 -3.09 2.45 -3.49
CA LEU A 135 -4.48 2.20 -3.12
C LEU A 135 -4.57 0.83 -2.46
N VAL A 136 -5.19 0.78 -1.28
CA VAL A 136 -5.39 -0.47 -0.53
C VAL A 136 -6.86 -0.83 -0.61
N PHE A 137 -7.17 -2.00 -1.16
CA PHE A 137 -8.52 -2.46 -1.46
C PHE A 137 -8.98 -3.55 -0.49
N LYS A 138 -10.26 -3.48 -0.12
CA LYS A 138 -11.02 -4.57 0.50
C LYS A 138 -12.31 -4.76 -0.29
N ALA A 139 -12.51 -5.94 -0.86
CA ALA A 139 -13.72 -6.29 -1.60
C ALA A 139 -14.96 -6.32 -0.68
N ARG A 140 -16.10 -5.88 -1.21
CA ARG A 140 -17.42 -5.92 -0.58
C ARG A 140 -18.33 -6.82 -1.40
N TYR A 141 -18.99 -7.75 -0.72
CA TYR A 141 -19.87 -8.74 -1.34
C TYR A 141 -21.32 -8.49 -0.95
N GLN A 142 -22.24 -8.99 -1.77
CA GLN A 142 -23.65 -9.08 -1.43
C GLN A 142 -23.83 -10.02 -0.24
N GLY A 143 -24.78 -9.70 0.64
CA GLY A 143 -25.02 -10.47 1.87
C GLY A 143 -24.15 -10.03 3.05
N ARG A 144 -24.30 -10.72 4.18
CA ARG A 144 -23.68 -10.33 5.46
C ARG A 144 -22.23 -10.79 5.61
N TYR A 145 -21.87 -11.89 4.95
CA TYR A 145 -20.57 -12.53 5.08
C TYR A 145 -19.95 -12.79 3.71
N PRO A 146 -18.62 -12.66 3.58
CA PRO A 146 -17.91 -13.04 2.36
C PRO A 146 -18.17 -14.51 2.00
N PRO A 147 -18.41 -14.84 0.72
CA PRO A 147 -18.54 -16.21 0.27
C PRO A 147 -17.27 -17.04 0.49
N ASN A 148 -17.43 -18.35 0.68
CA ASN A 148 -16.33 -19.25 1.01
C ASN A 148 -15.48 -19.60 -0.22
N THR A 149 -16.07 -19.64 -1.41
CA THR A 149 -15.38 -19.98 -2.66
C THR A 149 -15.03 -18.75 -3.49
N GLU A 150 -13.95 -18.84 -4.26
CA GLU A 150 -13.53 -17.77 -5.17
C GLU A 150 -14.61 -17.46 -6.23
N GLY A 151 -15.22 -18.50 -6.82
CA GLY A 151 -16.26 -18.31 -7.84
C GLY A 151 -17.50 -17.58 -7.30
N GLU A 152 -17.92 -17.89 -6.07
CA GLU A 152 -19.01 -17.17 -5.42
C GLU A 152 -18.61 -15.73 -5.09
N ARG A 153 -17.37 -15.50 -4.62
CA ARG A 153 -16.86 -14.14 -4.35
C ARG A 153 -16.90 -13.25 -5.60
N GLN A 154 -16.53 -13.78 -6.75
CA GLN A 154 -16.62 -13.04 -8.02
C GLN A 154 -18.08 -12.72 -8.37
N THR A 155 -18.97 -13.71 -8.30
CA THR A 155 -20.39 -13.56 -8.65
C THR A 155 -21.09 -12.56 -7.74
N MET A 156 -20.81 -12.64 -6.44
CA MET A 156 -21.44 -11.82 -5.40
C MET A 156 -20.72 -10.51 -5.13
N LEU A 157 -19.71 -10.14 -5.94
CA LEU A 157 -19.04 -8.86 -5.80
C LEU A 157 -20.05 -7.72 -5.97
N ASP A 158 -20.14 -6.86 -4.97
CA ASP A 158 -20.98 -5.65 -4.96
C ASP A 158 -20.13 -4.38 -5.18
N GLY A 159 -18.89 -4.41 -4.71
CA GLY A 159 -18.00 -3.26 -4.78
C GLY A 159 -16.69 -3.48 -4.03
N ALA A 160 -16.02 -2.40 -3.68
CA ALA A 160 -14.86 -2.42 -2.81
C ALA A 160 -14.77 -1.12 -2.01
N ILE A 161 -14.13 -1.17 -0.85
CA ILE A 161 -13.63 0.02 -0.17
C ILE A 161 -12.15 0.13 -0.46
N ALA A 162 -11.68 1.34 -0.78
CA ALA A 162 -10.27 1.60 -0.99
C ALA A 162 -9.78 2.77 -0.13
N VAL A 163 -8.52 2.71 0.26
CA VAL A 163 -7.83 3.77 0.99
C VAL A 163 -6.60 4.18 0.19
N ALA A 164 -6.49 5.47 -0.12
CA ALA A 164 -5.32 6.03 -0.77
C ALA A 164 -4.27 6.41 0.29
N LEU A 165 -3.13 5.72 0.26
CA LEU A 165 -2.00 5.93 1.16
C LEU A 165 -0.91 6.76 0.48
N ASP A 166 -0.44 7.78 1.18
CA ASP A 166 0.68 8.61 0.76
C ASP A 166 2.00 8.04 1.29
N THR A 167 2.80 7.48 0.38
CA THR A 167 4.08 6.87 0.74
C THR A 167 5.06 7.87 1.34
N ASP A 168 5.04 9.13 0.90
CA ASP A 168 5.94 10.16 1.43
C ASP A 168 5.54 10.56 2.86
N ALA A 169 4.23 10.64 3.13
CA ALA A 169 3.73 10.94 4.47
C ALA A 169 4.00 9.80 5.46
N ILE A 170 3.90 8.54 5.02
CA ILE A 170 4.28 7.37 5.83
C ILE A 170 5.75 7.46 6.23
N LEU A 171 6.64 7.72 5.27
CA LEU A 171 8.07 7.81 5.54
C LEU A 171 8.37 8.95 6.53
N LYS A 172 7.80 10.14 6.30
CA LYS A 172 7.97 11.29 7.22
C LYS A 172 7.54 11.00 8.66
N GLY A 173 6.48 10.21 8.87
CA GLY A 173 5.95 9.93 10.21
C GLY A 173 6.76 8.91 11.01
N ILE A 174 7.54 8.05 10.34
CA ILE A 174 8.27 6.95 10.99
C ILE A 174 9.71 7.33 11.34
N ILE A 175 10.30 8.29 10.63
CA ILE A 175 11.72 8.62 10.74
C ILE A 175 11.89 9.80 11.73
N PRO A 176 12.48 9.59 12.92
CA PRO A 176 12.79 10.69 13.82
C PRO A 176 13.83 11.63 13.20
N ILE A 177 13.53 12.93 13.22
CA ILE A 177 14.43 14.02 12.82
C ILE A 177 15.50 14.18 13.91
N PRO A 178 16.81 14.36 13.60
CA PRO A 178 17.46 14.39 12.29
C PRO A 178 18.43 13.19 12.09
N ALA A 179 18.07 12.22 11.25
CA ALA A 179 19.04 11.28 10.70
C ALA A 179 19.65 11.83 9.40
N ARG A 180 20.99 11.85 9.27
CA ARG A 180 21.68 12.07 7.98
C ARG A 180 21.55 10.82 7.10
N ALA A 181 20.33 10.53 6.68
CA ALA A 181 20.02 9.33 5.91
C ALA A 181 19.09 9.63 4.73
N ASP A 182 19.42 9.08 3.57
CA ASP A 182 18.52 9.00 2.43
C ASP A 182 17.70 7.71 2.54
N ILE A 183 16.38 7.83 2.44
CA ILE A 183 15.46 6.70 2.61
C ILE A 183 14.65 6.48 1.35
N PHE A 184 14.64 5.24 0.90
CA PHE A 184 14.02 4.80 -0.34
C PHE A 184 13.05 3.67 -0.04
N LEU A 185 11.86 3.73 -0.65
CA LEU A 185 10.93 2.62 -0.71
C LEU A 185 10.79 2.19 -2.17
N ARG A 186 11.31 1.01 -2.50
CA ARG A 186 11.37 0.47 -3.86
C ARG A 186 10.34 -0.64 -4.05
N TYR A 187 9.66 -0.66 -5.17
CA TYR A 187 8.65 -1.68 -5.49
C TYR A 187 9.11 -2.48 -6.72
N PRO A 188 9.42 -3.78 -6.57
CA PRO A 188 9.83 -4.63 -7.67
C PRO A 188 8.63 -4.95 -8.59
N GLY A 189 8.87 -4.96 -9.91
CA GLY A 189 7.89 -5.43 -10.89
C GLY A 189 7.06 -4.38 -11.63
N SER A 190 7.27 -3.07 -11.43
CA SER A 190 6.69 -2.08 -12.34
C SER A 190 7.43 -2.07 -13.68
N GLY A 191 6.70 -2.05 -14.79
CA GLY A 191 7.26 -1.99 -16.16
C GLY A 191 8.14 -0.76 -16.44
N SER A 192 8.21 0.17 -15.50
CA SER A 192 9.31 1.13 -15.36
C SER A 192 10.12 0.67 -14.14
N ILE A 193 11.24 0.02 -14.41
CA ILE A 193 12.26 -0.29 -13.42
C ILE A 193 12.51 0.99 -12.61
N ASP A 194 12.31 0.93 -11.29
CA ASP A 194 12.43 2.02 -10.31
C ASP A 194 11.26 3.04 -10.20
N GLN A 195 10.04 2.58 -9.88
CA GLN A 195 9.16 3.40 -9.04
C GLN A 195 9.73 3.42 -7.62
N VAL A 196 10.55 4.45 -7.36
CA VAL A 196 11.20 4.66 -6.07
C VAL A 196 10.58 5.90 -5.43
N SER A 197 9.82 5.70 -4.36
CA SER A 197 9.51 6.81 -3.47
C SER A 197 10.80 7.16 -2.73
N ARG A 198 11.42 8.28 -3.11
CA ARG A 198 12.63 8.81 -2.47
C ARG A 198 12.24 9.88 -1.48
N HIS A 199 12.54 9.64 -0.21
CA HIS A 199 12.53 10.68 0.80
C HIS A 199 13.98 11.01 1.16
N SER A 200 14.51 12.07 0.56
CA SER A 200 15.80 12.64 0.99
C SER A 200 15.51 13.69 2.05
N MET A 201 15.88 13.40 3.29
CA MET A 201 15.96 14.43 4.31
C MET A 201 17.25 15.20 4.07
N ASN A 202 17.23 16.12 3.09
CA ASN A 202 18.19 17.20 3.10
C ASN A 202 17.87 18.05 4.33
N VAL A 203 18.56 17.77 5.45
CA VAL A 203 18.85 18.80 6.44
C VAL A 203 19.25 20.02 5.61
N GLU A 204 18.54 21.12 5.81
CA GLU A 204 18.82 22.40 5.18
C GLU A 204 20.33 22.52 4.97
N LYS A 205 20.71 22.77 3.71
CA LYS A 205 22.07 22.93 3.22
C LYS A 205 22.73 24.19 3.80
N LYS A 206 22.49 24.46 5.08
CA LYS A 206 22.80 25.66 5.82
C LYS A 206 23.86 25.44 6.89
N ASP A 207 24.23 24.19 7.18
CA ASP A 207 25.43 23.84 7.96
C ASP A 207 26.00 22.46 7.60
N THR A 208 26.15 22.18 6.30
CA THR A 208 27.03 21.08 5.86
C THR A 208 28.37 21.68 5.47
N ALA A 209 29.29 21.73 6.43
CA ALA A 209 30.68 21.52 6.09
C ALA A 209 30.73 20.25 5.21
N SER A 210 31.18 20.39 3.97
CA SER A 210 31.21 19.33 2.96
C SER A 210 31.78 18.05 3.58
N VAL A 211 30.93 17.05 3.80
CA VAL A 211 31.35 15.77 4.35
C VAL A 211 32.26 15.11 3.31
N PRO A 212 33.51 14.74 3.64
CA PRO A 212 34.47 14.25 2.65
C PRO A 212 33.97 12.99 1.94
N ALA A 213 34.18 12.92 0.63
CA ALA A 213 33.69 11.85 -0.25
C ALA A 213 34.25 10.44 0.05
N TYR A 214 35.24 10.32 0.93
CA TYR A 214 35.85 9.05 1.33
C TYR A 214 35.16 8.36 2.52
N LEU A 215 34.18 9.01 3.17
CA LEU A 215 33.47 8.39 4.29
C LEU A 215 32.52 7.30 3.78
N PRO A 216 32.51 6.11 4.39
CA PRO A 216 31.65 5.01 3.96
C PRO A 216 30.17 5.38 4.10
N VAL A 217 29.36 4.86 3.19
CA VAL A 217 27.90 4.93 3.25
C VAL A 217 27.40 3.57 3.70
N PHE A 218 26.73 3.52 4.85
CA PHE A 218 26.07 2.31 5.32
C PHE A 218 24.73 2.17 4.60
N SER A 219 24.49 0.98 4.03
CA SER A 219 23.21 0.63 3.41
C SER A 219 22.51 -0.42 4.27
N TYR A 220 21.30 -0.08 4.73
CA TYR A 220 20.40 -1.02 5.37
C TYR A 220 19.23 -1.31 4.42
N ARG A 221 18.97 -2.58 4.16
CA ARG A 221 17.87 -3.01 3.28
C ARG A 221 16.96 -4.00 4.01
N ARG A 222 15.65 -3.77 3.95
CA ARG A 222 14.64 -4.67 4.50
C ARG A 222 13.48 -4.84 3.54
N VAL A 223 13.09 -6.10 3.32
CA VAL A 223 11.87 -6.41 2.56
C VAL A 223 10.66 -6.24 3.49
N LEU A 224 9.68 -5.48 3.03
CA LEU A 224 8.41 -5.21 3.68
C LEU A 224 7.31 -5.86 2.85
N ASN A 225 6.29 -6.40 3.52
CA ASN A 225 5.04 -6.81 2.89
C ASN A 225 3.96 -5.81 3.27
N ILE A 226 3.54 -4.98 2.32
CA ILE A 226 2.54 -3.93 2.48
C ILE A 226 1.26 -4.45 1.82
N TYR A 227 0.40 -5.10 2.59
CA TYR A 227 -0.89 -5.65 2.10
C TYR A 227 -0.74 -6.50 0.82
N GLY A 228 0.18 -7.46 0.82
CA GLY A 228 0.43 -8.33 -0.34
C GLY A 228 1.41 -7.77 -1.36
N GLN A 229 1.81 -6.50 -1.23
CA GLN A 229 2.83 -5.89 -2.09
C GLN A 229 4.20 -5.95 -1.43
N SER A 230 5.18 -6.54 -2.11
CA SER A 230 6.56 -6.55 -1.64
C SER A 230 7.20 -5.20 -1.92
N ALA A 231 7.80 -4.58 -0.91
CA ALA A 231 8.58 -3.36 -1.05
C ALA A 231 9.93 -3.53 -0.37
N VAL A 232 10.97 -2.91 -0.91
CA VAL A 232 12.30 -2.87 -0.29
C VAL A 232 12.51 -1.50 0.30
N LEU A 233 12.56 -1.44 1.63
CA LEU A 233 13.05 -0.27 2.36
C LEU A 233 14.57 -0.27 2.29
N GLU A 234 15.15 0.77 1.72
CA GLU A 234 16.58 1.00 1.66
C GLU A 234 16.91 2.32 2.38
N ILE A 235 17.83 2.27 3.33
CA ILE A 235 18.31 3.43 4.10
C ILE A 235 19.80 3.55 3.80
N LEU A 236 20.21 4.70 3.28
CA LEU A 236 21.61 5.06 3.04
C LEU A 236 22.02 6.11 4.06
N GLN A 237 22.95 5.78 4.95
CA GLN A 237 23.43 6.69 5.99
C GLN A 237 24.92 6.96 5.78
N GLN A 238 25.30 8.24 5.72
CA GLN A 238 26.70 8.62 5.67
C GLN A 238 27.32 8.52 7.07
N ALA A 239 28.48 7.89 7.18
CA ALA A 239 29.22 7.83 8.43
C ALA A 239 29.58 9.25 8.92
N GLY A 240 29.33 9.52 10.20
CA GLY A 240 29.81 10.71 10.91
C GLY A 240 30.92 10.34 11.90
N MET A 241 31.69 11.31 12.37
CA MET A 241 32.79 11.06 13.33
C MET A 241 32.31 10.43 14.64
N GLU A 242 31.04 10.65 15.00
CA GLU A 242 30.35 10.04 16.14
C GLU A 242 30.12 8.52 16.00
N ASN A 243 30.16 7.98 14.77
CA ASN A 243 29.93 6.57 14.47
C ASN A 243 31.22 5.80 14.15
N ILE A 244 32.36 6.49 14.13
CA ILE A 244 33.68 5.90 13.90
C ILE A 244 34.33 5.66 15.27
N THR A 245 34.20 4.46 15.80
CA THR A 245 35.04 4.03 16.93
C THR A 245 36.47 3.79 16.44
N ALA A 246 37.47 4.11 17.26
CA ALA A 246 38.90 4.02 16.92
C ALA A 246 39.37 2.64 16.40
N GLY A 247 38.56 1.58 16.53
CA GLY A 247 38.84 0.26 15.95
C GLY A 247 38.86 0.22 14.42
N TRP A 248 38.25 1.18 13.73
CA TRP A 248 38.27 1.26 12.25
C TRP A 248 39.50 1.99 11.71
N LEU A 249 40.06 2.92 12.48
CA LEU A 249 41.29 3.66 12.14
C LEU A 249 42.57 2.87 12.49
N ALA A 250 42.43 1.74 13.21
CA ALA A 250 43.54 0.86 13.56
C ALA A 250 43.75 -0.29 12.56
N ALA A 251 42.98 -0.35 11.47
CA ALA A 251 43.11 -1.37 10.44
C ALA A 251 44.15 -1.00 9.36
N ASP A 252 45.25 -0.36 9.75
CA ASP A 252 46.49 -0.32 8.97
C ASP A 252 47.52 -1.18 9.71
N GLY A 253 47.53 -2.48 9.42
CA GLY A 253 48.48 -3.41 10.04
C GLY A 253 48.15 -4.87 9.82
N HIS A 254 48.48 -5.38 8.63
CA HIS A 254 48.60 -6.79 8.27
C HIS A 254 47.38 -7.71 8.49
N VAL A 255 46.68 -7.98 7.39
CA VAL A 255 45.90 -9.21 7.23
C VAL A 255 46.86 -10.34 6.85
N GLU A 256 47.20 -11.21 7.81
CA GLU A 256 47.75 -12.54 7.50
C GLU A 256 46.64 -13.43 6.93
N PRO A 257 46.91 -14.24 5.88
CA PRO A 257 45.92 -15.17 5.37
C PRO A 257 45.85 -16.39 6.29
N SER A 258 44.78 -16.54 7.06
CA SER A 258 44.52 -17.79 7.78
C SER A 258 44.21 -18.90 6.78
N ARG A 259 45.19 -19.81 6.67
CA ARG A 259 45.16 -21.07 5.95
C ARG A 259 43.96 -21.92 6.36
N SER A 260 43.29 -22.48 5.36
CA SER A 260 42.48 -23.68 5.50
C SER A 260 43.34 -24.82 6.04
N ASP A 261 42.88 -25.51 7.08
CA ASP A 261 43.13 -26.95 7.21
C ASP A 261 41.92 -27.62 7.82
N ALA A 262 41.42 -28.60 7.08
CA ALA A 262 40.42 -29.56 7.51
C ALA A 262 41.05 -30.55 8.49
N GLY A 263 40.33 -30.88 9.56
CA GLY A 263 40.73 -31.88 10.55
C GLY A 263 39.51 -32.46 11.24
N ASN A 264 38.98 -33.49 10.62
CA ASN A 264 37.91 -34.37 11.07
C ASN A 264 38.23 -35.02 12.43
N ASP A 265 37.34 -34.97 13.43
CA ASP A 265 37.23 -36.07 14.39
C ASP A 265 35.82 -36.23 14.99
N MET A 266 35.38 -37.47 15.01
CA MET A 266 34.08 -37.98 15.47
C MET A 266 34.10 -38.21 16.98
N GLY A 267 33.01 -37.87 17.67
CA GLY A 267 32.86 -38.20 19.10
C GLY A 267 31.41 -38.18 19.57
N LEU A 268 30.71 -39.30 19.34
CA LEU A 268 29.40 -39.65 19.90
C LEU A 268 29.41 -39.65 21.44
N ALA A 269 28.40 -39.06 22.08
CA ALA A 269 28.01 -39.38 23.45
C ALA A 269 26.48 -39.49 23.60
N LYS A 270 26.05 -40.65 24.09
CA LYS A 270 24.68 -41.13 24.33
C LYS A 270 23.96 -40.39 25.48
N PRO A 271 22.61 -40.44 25.54
CA PRO A 271 21.84 -39.94 26.69
C PRO A 271 21.72 -40.99 27.81
N ALA A 272 21.73 -40.54 29.06
CA ALA A 272 21.46 -41.35 30.24
C ALA A 272 20.00 -41.19 30.70
N HIS A 273 19.29 -42.31 30.74
CA HIS A 273 18.04 -42.50 31.49
C HIS A 273 18.37 -42.69 32.99
N SER A 274 17.55 -42.09 33.86
CA SER A 274 17.25 -42.69 35.16
C SER A 274 15.79 -42.41 35.53
N ALA A 275 15.00 -43.48 35.59
CA ALA A 275 13.67 -43.51 36.16
C ALA A 275 13.76 -43.59 37.70
N GLY A 276 12.82 -42.94 38.38
CA GLY A 276 12.59 -43.06 39.81
C GLY A 276 11.09 -42.90 40.09
N SER A 277 10.44 -44.04 40.32
CA SER A 277 9.03 -44.21 40.68
C SER A 277 8.76 -43.82 42.14
N GLY A 278 7.58 -43.27 42.43
CA GLY A 278 7.03 -43.14 43.79
C GLY A 278 5.58 -42.64 43.78
N ALA A 279 4.64 -43.57 43.95
CA ALA A 279 3.20 -43.34 44.10
C ALA A 279 2.82 -42.95 45.54
N GLY A 280 1.65 -42.33 45.73
CA GLY A 280 0.97 -42.35 47.03
C GLY A 280 -0.16 -41.33 47.23
N ALA A 281 -1.39 -41.84 47.13
CA ALA A 281 -2.68 -41.37 47.68
C ALA A 281 -3.34 -40.12 47.08
#